data_AF-A0A7V7MVJ7-F1
#
_entry.id   AF-A0A7V7MVJ7-F1
#
_cell.length_a   1.000
_cell.length_b   1.000
_cell.length_c   1.000
_cell.angle_alpha   90.00
_cell.angle_beta   90.00
_cell.angle_gamma   90.00
#
_symmetry.space_group_name_H-M   'P 1'
#
loop_
_entity.id
_entity.type
_entity.pdbx_description
1 polymer ?
#
loop_
_entity_poly.entity_id
_entity_poly.type
_entity_poly.pdbx_seq_one_letter_code
_entity_poly.pdbx_strand_id
1 'polypeptide(L)'
;MTKTLMNRLLVSTVALCIGLLGMAGNAMADVPKETYDALGISKSASPKELFDALKKRYHDPAQGAGKGKFGDLWEPIPMSRYFDPGTFYKPPSTVKEVNSREECVECHKEETPGWVQMWKNSPHANLSEIRKLKADDPRHYKKAKLEEIEKNLRSIGKLGRDEPLKEVGCIDCHVNINTAKKADHTKDLRLPDAAVCGTCHLQEFAERESERDTAIWPNDEWPKGRPSHALDYQANVETGIWAGMAEREIAEGCTGCHYNQNKCDGCHTRHEFSVVEARKPEACARCHNGIDHDNNAAYALSKHGTIYQTRGDEWNWNVPLKDAFEKGGQTAPTCASCHMEYKGKYGHNVVRKVRWANYPGAPGIAENITSDWADKRKEAWVETCNQCHSERFARAYLEMIDNATLAGVAKYQEAAAVVGKLYDDGLLPGQKTNRPAPPKPDSLDSGPAQFYQLMWAKGNNPSVVDRKLIEMGENELALLHVSVAHVNYGGWTYTTGWEPLLGTYTDIMQADTELREKAALMKRVDALEAGKRASLGINLDTFEEKVAVSGLGGMMLLTGGLLGWRRRKSANSRGESQEPLE
;
A
#
# COMPACT_ATOMS: atom_id res chain seq x y z
N MET A 1 -70.96 18.73 17.31
CA MET A 1 -69.78 17.85 17.19
C MET A 1 -69.92 17.00 15.92
N THR A 2 -70.09 17.56 14.72
CA THR A 2 -69.13 18.30 13.86
C THR A 2 -67.85 17.53 13.54
N LYS A 3 -67.77 17.06 12.28
CA LYS A 3 -66.58 16.92 11.41
C LYS A 3 -65.37 16.07 11.85
N THR A 4 -65.30 15.51 13.05
CA THR A 4 -64.04 14.86 13.52
C THR A 4 -64.00 13.32 13.41
N LEU A 5 -65.11 12.64 13.11
CA LEU A 5 -65.12 11.16 13.05
C LEU A 5 -64.88 10.59 11.64
N MET A 6 -65.26 11.31 10.58
CA MET A 6 -65.16 10.82 9.20
C MET A 6 -63.75 10.98 8.59
N ASN A 7 -62.92 11.85 9.19
CA ASN A 7 -61.51 12.01 8.79
C ASN A 7 -60.55 10.99 9.43
N ARG A 8 -61.01 10.16 10.38
CA ARG A 8 -60.16 9.14 11.01
C ARG A 8 -60.24 7.77 10.34
N LEU A 9 -61.28 7.50 9.55
CA LEU A 9 -61.40 6.25 8.79
C LEU A 9 -60.80 6.30 7.39
N LEU A 10 -60.67 7.48 6.76
CA LEU A 10 -59.99 7.60 5.45
C LEU A 10 -58.45 7.65 5.55
N VAL A 11 -57.89 7.99 6.72
CA VAL A 11 -56.43 8.04 6.92
C VAL A 11 -55.85 6.64 7.22
N SER A 12 -56.66 5.69 7.69
CA SER A 12 -56.20 4.33 8.00
C SER A 12 -56.22 3.37 6.80
N THR A 13 -56.93 3.68 5.71
CA THR A 13 -56.96 2.83 4.51
C THR A 13 -55.95 3.26 3.44
N VAL A 14 -55.52 4.53 3.43
CA VAL A 14 -54.45 5.02 2.54
C VAL A 14 -53.05 4.70 3.10
N ALA A 15 -52.92 4.55 4.42
CA ALA A 15 -51.66 4.14 5.06
C ALA A 15 -51.31 2.65 4.86
N LEU A 16 -52.26 1.80 4.43
CA LEU A 16 -52.03 0.36 4.26
C LEU A 16 -51.71 -0.06 2.81
N CYS A 17 -51.80 0.85 1.83
CA CYS A 17 -51.47 0.57 0.43
C CYS A 17 -50.15 1.21 -0.05
N ILE A 18 -49.45 1.97 0.80
CA ILE A 18 -48.11 2.52 0.49
C ILE A 18 -46.99 1.69 1.16
N GLY A 19 -47.34 0.72 2.01
CA GLY A 19 -46.39 -0.13 2.75
C GLY A 19 -45.90 -1.40 2.03
N LEU A 20 -46.21 -1.61 0.75
CA LEU A 20 -45.89 -2.87 0.03
C LEU A 20 -45.06 -2.70 -1.26
N LEU A 21 -44.47 -1.53 -1.51
CA LEU A 21 -43.63 -1.26 -2.70
C LEU A 21 -42.18 -0.88 -2.39
N GLY A 22 -41.71 -1.11 -1.15
CA GLY A 22 -40.37 -0.69 -0.71
C GLY A 22 -39.40 -1.80 -0.29
N MET A 23 -39.75 -3.08 -0.40
CA MET A 23 -38.89 -4.17 0.08
C MET A 23 -38.49 -5.13 -1.05
N ALA A 24 -37.70 -4.61 -1.97
CA ALA A 24 -36.81 -5.41 -2.82
C ALA A 24 -35.49 -4.65 -3.07
N GLY A 25 -35.00 -3.93 -2.07
CA GLY A 25 -33.62 -3.45 -2.04
C GLY A 25 -32.77 -4.51 -1.36
N ASN A 26 -32.31 -5.52 -2.11
CA ASN A 26 -31.30 -6.43 -1.58
C ASN A 26 -30.14 -5.60 -1.05
N ALA A 27 -29.79 -5.79 0.23
CA ALA A 27 -28.60 -5.21 0.84
C ALA A 27 -27.35 -5.63 0.04
N MET A 28 -26.94 -4.75 -0.87
CA MET A 28 -25.82 -4.78 -1.80
C MET A 28 -25.24 -3.35 -1.72
N ALA A 29 -23.93 -3.21 -1.54
CA ALA A 29 -23.32 -1.94 -1.15
C ALA A 29 -23.68 -0.76 -2.07
N ASP A 30 -23.79 0.41 -1.42
CA ASP A 30 -24.28 1.66 -1.99
C ASP A 30 -23.08 2.47 -2.52
N VAL A 31 -23.05 2.71 -3.83
CA VAL A 31 -22.11 3.67 -4.43
C VAL A 31 -22.39 5.04 -3.78
N PRO A 32 -21.40 5.66 -3.09
CA PRO A 32 -21.60 6.92 -2.38
C PRO A 32 -22.15 8.02 -3.28
N LYS A 33 -22.94 8.94 -2.71
CA LYS A 33 -23.54 10.06 -3.46
C LYS A 33 -22.46 10.95 -4.08
N GLU A 34 -21.37 11.12 -3.34
CA GLU A 34 -20.20 11.92 -3.69
C GLU A 34 -19.60 11.47 -5.03
N THR A 35 -19.65 10.17 -5.34
CA THR A 35 -19.20 9.63 -6.64
C THR A 35 -20.12 10.06 -7.79
N TYR A 36 -21.44 10.03 -7.61
CA TYR A 36 -22.36 10.51 -8.64
C TYR A 36 -22.20 12.01 -8.88
N ASP A 37 -22.02 12.79 -7.80
CA ASP A 37 -21.76 14.22 -7.88
C ASP A 37 -20.45 14.51 -8.65
N ALA A 38 -19.37 13.78 -8.33
CA ALA A 38 -18.07 13.92 -9.01
C ALA A 38 -18.11 13.52 -10.48
N LEU A 39 -18.98 12.57 -10.85
CA LEU A 39 -19.19 12.15 -12.24
C LEU A 39 -20.17 13.06 -13.00
N GLY A 40 -20.85 13.99 -12.32
CA GLY A 40 -21.83 14.89 -12.93
C GLY A 40 -23.10 14.18 -13.42
N ILE A 41 -23.51 13.08 -12.77
CA ILE A 41 -24.68 12.29 -13.15
C ILE A 41 -25.65 12.11 -11.98
N SER A 42 -26.92 11.81 -12.27
CA SER A 42 -27.93 11.54 -11.24
C SER A 42 -27.71 10.16 -10.58
N LYS A 43 -28.08 10.01 -9.29
CA LYS A 43 -28.17 8.70 -8.63
C LYS A 43 -29.19 7.76 -9.30
N SER A 44 -30.11 8.31 -10.09
CA SER A 44 -31.07 7.55 -10.91
C SER A 44 -30.56 7.22 -12.31
N ALA A 45 -29.29 7.49 -12.62
CA ALA A 45 -28.69 7.20 -13.93
C ALA A 45 -28.80 5.70 -14.25
N SER A 46 -28.94 5.41 -15.54
CA SER A 46 -28.94 4.04 -16.04
C SER A 46 -27.57 3.37 -15.80
N PRO A 47 -27.50 2.02 -15.75
CA PRO A 47 -26.23 1.31 -15.66
C PRO A 47 -25.22 1.72 -16.73
N LYS A 48 -25.71 2.00 -17.95
CA LYS A 48 -24.88 2.49 -19.05
C LYS A 48 -24.27 3.86 -18.76
N GLU A 49 -25.07 4.82 -18.30
CA GLU A 49 -24.58 6.17 -17.99
C GLU A 49 -23.54 6.15 -16.86
N LEU A 50 -23.78 5.37 -15.81
CA LEU A 50 -22.82 5.18 -14.71
C LEU A 50 -21.52 4.52 -15.22
N PHE A 51 -21.63 3.42 -15.98
CA PHE A 51 -20.47 2.73 -16.52
C PHE A 51 -19.65 3.62 -17.46
N ASP A 52 -20.29 4.34 -18.38
CA ASP A 52 -19.61 5.22 -19.33
C ASP A 52 -18.88 6.36 -18.60
N ALA A 53 -19.51 6.96 -17.58
CA ALA A 53 -18.90 8.02 -16.78
C ALA A 53 -17.69 7.52 -15.98
N LEU A 54 -17.84 6.36 -15.31
CA LEU A 54 -16.75 5.73 -14.56
C LEU A 54 -15.58 5.34 -15.48
N LYS A 55 -15.87 4.67 -16.60
CA LYS A 55 -14.87 4.26 -17.58
C LYS A 55 -14.13 5.46 -18.15
N LYS A 56 -14.84 6.55 -18.48
CA LYS A 56 -14.23 7.79 -18.96
C LYS A 56 -13.24 8.36 -17.94
N ARG A 57 -13.63 8.46 -16.67
CA ARG A 57 -12.74 8.93 -15.60
C ARG A 57 -11.55 7.98 -15.38
N TYR A 58 -11.80 6.67 -15.38
CA TYR A 58 -10.79 5.64 -15.16
C TYR A 58 -9.68 5.62 -16.23
N HIS A 59 -10.01 5.88 -17.49
CA HIS A 59 -9.06 5.92 -18.60
C HIS A 59 -8.47 7.32 -18.87
N ASP A 60 -8.80 8.33 -18.07
CA ASP A 60 -8.30 9.70 -18.24
C ASP A 60 -6.92 9.87 -17.59
N PRO A 61 -5.85 10.23 -18.35
CA PRO A 61 -4.54 10.51 -17.76
C PRO A 61 -4.54 11.62 -16.71
N ALA A 62 -5.43 12.60 -16.83
CA ALA A 62 -5.58 13.65 -15.81
C ALA A 62 -6.17 13.13 -14.48
N GLN A 63 -6.68 11.90 -14.49
CA GLN A 63 -7.24 11.20 -13.33
C GLN A 63 -6.35 10.02 -12.89
N GLY A 64 -5.11 9.94 -13.39
CA GLY A 64 -4.11 8.96 -12.94
C GLY A 64 -3.96 7.72 -13.81
N ALA A 65 -4.53 7.68 -15.02
CA ALA A 65 -4.22 6.64 -16.00
C ALA A 65 -2.85 6.89 -16.68
N GLY A 66 -2.19 5.82 -17.12
CA GLY A 66 -0.95 5.92 -17.89
C GLY A 66 0.32 6.09 -17.08
N LYS A 67 1.35 6.67 -17.69
CA LYS A 67 2.72 6.74 -17.13
C LYS A 67 2.86 7.68 -15.91
N GLY A 68 1.80 8.37 -15.51
CA GLY A 68 1.81 9.39 -14.46
C GLY A 68 2.62 10.64 -14.80
N LYS A 69 2.69 11.58 -13.86
CA LYS A 69 3.38 12.88 -14.06
C LYS A 69 4.89 12.79 -14.30
N PHE A 70 5.51 11.66 -13.98
CA PHE A 70 6.93 11.40 -14.19
C PHE A 70 7.19 10.45 -15.36
N GLY A 71 6.21 10.30 -16.27
CA GLY A 71 6.27 9.37 -17.39
C GLY A 71 7.46 9.53 -18.34
N ASP A 72 8.08 10.71 -18.39
CA ASP A 72 9.25 10.97 -19.24
C ASP A 72 10.57 10.47 -18.64
N LEU A 73 10.57 10.03 -17.37
CA LEU A 73 11.78 9.60 -16.65
C LEU A 73 12.06 8.09 -16.75
N TRP A 74 11.11 7.31 -17.24
CA TRP A 74 11.21 5.85 -17.27
C TRP A 74 10.55 5.27 -18.52
N GLU A 75 10.97 4.07 -18.89
CA GLU A 75 10.37 3.28 -19.98
C GLU A 75 9.89 1.92 -19.46
N PRO A 76 8.83 1.36 -20.06
CA PRO A 76 8.31 0.06 -19.63
C PRO A 76 9.33 -1.05 -19.92
N ILE A 77 9.44 -2.00 -19.00
CA ILE A 77 10.13 -3.27 -19.24
C ILE A 77 9.13 -4.30 -19.79
N PRO A 78 9.57 -5.48 -20.30
CA PRO A 78 8.65 -6.46 -20.87
C PRO A 78 7.47 -6.83 -19.96
N MET A 79 7.68 -6.86 -18.64
CA MET A 79 6.64 -7.21 -17.65
C MET A 79 5.59 -6.09 -17.45
N SER A 80 5.93 -4.83 -17.70
CA SER A 80 5.04 -3.68 -17.44
C SER A 80 3.72 -3.76 -18.20
N ARG A 81 3.71 -4.43 -19.36
CA ARG A 81 2.48 -4.68 -20.13
C ARG A 81 1.42 -5.52 -19.41
N TYR A 82 1.80 -6.26 -18.38
CA TYR A 82 0.89 -7.09 -17.59
C TYR A 82 0.42 -6.39 -16.31
N PHE A 83 1.13 -5.35 -15.87
CA PHE A 83 0.74 -4.52 -14.71
C PHE A 83 -0.06 -3.29 -15.13
N ASP A 84 0.27 -2.67 -16.26
CA ASP A 84 -0.52 -1.62 -16.90
C ASP A 84 -0.82 -2.00 -18.36
N PRO A 85 -1.82 -2.86 -18.56
CA PRO A 85 -2.21 -3.28 -19.89
C PRO A 85 -2.85 -2.17 -20.72
N GLY A 86 -3.50 -1.18 -20.07
CA GLY A 86 -4.15 -0.07 -20.74
C GLY A 86 -3.16 0.80 -21.53
N THR A 87 -1.93 0.92 -21.04
CA THR A 87 -0.90 1.74 -21.67
C THR A 87 0.04 0.93 -22.57
N PHE A 88 0.46 -0.27 -22.14
CA PHE A 88 1.60 -0.94 -22.77
C PHE A 88 1.28 -2.26 -23.47
N TYR A 89 0.11 -2.85 -23.24
CA TYR A 89 -0.18 -4.15 -23.85
C TYR A 89 -0.44 -4.05 -25.35
N LYS A 90 0.19 -4.97 -26.09
CA LYS A 90 -0.11 -5.26 -27.49
C LYS A 90 -0.18 -6.78 -27.65
N PRO A 91 -1.09 -7.30 -28.49
CA PRO A 91 -1.15 -8.72 -28.80
C PRO A 91 0.21 -9.27 -29.28
N PRO A 92 0.50 -10.56 -29.03
CA PRO A 92 1.67 -11.21 -29.59
C PRO A 92 1.55 -11.39 -31.10
N SER A 93 2.65 -11.28 -31.83
CA SER A 93 2.68 -11.41 -33.29
C SER A 93 2.97 -12.82 -33.81
N THR A 94 3.16 -13.80 -32.92
CA THR A 94 3.68 -15.14 -33.23
C THR A 94 2.59 -16.13 -33.66
N VAL A 95 1.40 -16.07 -33.06
CA VAL A 95 0.28 -16.97 -33.37
C VAL A 95 -0.66 -16.27 -34.35
N LYS A 96 -0.54 -16.59 -35.64
CA LYS A 96 -1.31 -15.95 -36.73
C LYS A 96 -2.61 -16.70 -37.03
N GLU A 97 -3.43 -16.85 -36.00
CA GLU A 97 -4.70 -17.56 -36.07
C GLU A 97 -5.90 -16.63 -35.87
N VAL A 98 -7.03 -17.04 -36.44
CA VAL A 98 -8.33 -16.37 -36.28
C VAL A 98 -9.27 -17.39 -35.66
N ASN A 99 -9.46 -17.29 -34.35
CA ASN A 99 -10.10 -18.32 -33.55
C ASN A 99 -11.52 -17.92 -33.09
N SER A 100 -12.43 -18.88 -33.05
CA SER A 100 -13.72 -18.77 -32.36
C SER A 100 -13.56 -18.95 -30.85
N ARG A 101 -14.67 -18.76 -30.13
CA ARG A 101 -14.78 -19.02 -28.69
C ARG A 101 -14.33 -20.43 -28.30
N GLU A 102 -14.79 -21.43 -29.04
CA GLU A 102 -14.50 -22.84 -28.79
C GLU A 102 -13.03 -23.14 -29.10
N GLU A 103 -12.53 -22.63 -30.23
CA GLU A 103 -11.14 -22.78 -30.68
C GLU A 103 -10.14 -22.16 -29.66
N CYS A 104 -10.51 -21.08 -28.96
CA CYS A 104 -9.70 -20.55 -27.85
C CYS A 104 -9.47 -21.62 -26.76
N VAL A 105 -10.53 -22.32 -26.34
CA VAL A 105 -10.43 -23.32 -25.27
C VAL A 105 -9.72 -24.57 -25.77
N GLU A 106 -9.96 -25.00 -27.00
CA GLU A 106 -9.34 -26.19 -27.59
C GLU A 106 -7.82 -26.07 -27.66
N CYS A 107 -7.29 -24.98 -28.22
CA CYS A 107 -5.84 -24.75 -28.31
C CYS A 107 -5.21 -24.57 -26.92
N HIS A 108 -5.82 -23.74 -26.05
CA HIS A 108 -5.25 -23.46 -24.73
C HIS A 108 -5.33 -24.63 -23.73
N LYS A 109 -6.05 -25.72 -24.03
CA LYS A 109 -5.93 -26.97 -23.26
C LYS A 109 -4.53 -27.55 -23.34
N GLU A 110 -3.84 -27.32 -24.46
CA GLU A 110 -2.47 -27.81 -24.69
C GLU A 110 -1.43 -26.74 -24.36
N GLU A 111 -1.66 -25.49 -24.79
CA GLU A 111 -0.69 -24.39 -24.58
C GLU A 111 -0.65 -23.89 -23.13
N THR A 112 -1.80 -23.77 -22.47
CA THR A 112 -1.91 -23.28 -21.09
C THR A 112 -2.94 -24.08 -20.28
N PRO A 113 -2.72 -25.39 -20.07
CA PRO A 113 -3.70 -26.31 -19.46
C PRO A 113 -4.19 -25.83 -18.09
N GLY A 114 -3.31 -25.25 -17.29
CA GLY A 114 -3.67 -24.70 -15.97
C GLY A 114 -4.73 -23.61 -16.03
N TRP A 115 -4.64 -22.69 -17.00
CA TRP A 115 -5.63 -21.61 -17.15
C TRP A 115 -6.99 -22.13 -17.60
N VAL A 116 -7.01 -23.08 -18.54
CA VAL A 116 -8.26 -23.71 -18.95
C VAL A 116 -8.88 -24.49 -17.79
N GLN A 117 -8.08 -25.19 -16.97
CA GLN A 117 -8.60 -25.93 -15.83
C GLN A 117 -9.17 -25.01 -14.74
N MET A 118 -8.47 -23.94 -14.39
CA MET A 118 -8.96 -22.95 -13.43
C MET A 118 -10.24 -22.27 -13.93
N TRP A 119 -10.30 -21.89 -15.21
CA TRP A 119 -11.51 -21.31 -15.81
C TRP A 119 -12.67 -22.30 -15.76
N LYS A 120 -12.47 -23.58 -16.11
CA LYS A 120 -13.51 -24.61 -16.02
C LYS A 120 -14.04 -24.81 -14.60
N ASN A 121 -13.22 -24.62 -13.58
CA ASN A 121 -13.63 -24.70 -12.18
C ASN A 121 -14.33 -23.42 -11.68
N SER A 122 -14.23 -22.32 -12.44
CA SER A 122 -14.77 -21.03 -12.04
C SER A 122 -16.30 -20.94 -12.24
N PRO A 123 -16.99 -20.03 -11.52
CA PRO A 123 -18.36 -19.65 -11.85
C PRO A 123 -18.52 -19.08 -13.27
N HIS A 124 -17.48 -18.49 -13.85
CA HIS A 124 -17.52 -17.88 -15.19
C HIS A 124 -17.78 -18.92 -16.29
N ALA A 125 -17.22 -20.13 -16.17
CA ALA A 125 -17.54 -21.24 -17.09
C ALA A 125 -18.90 -21.90 -16.80
N ASN A 126 -19.47 -21.70 -15.60
CA ASN A 126 -20.57 -22.52 -15.08
C ASN A 126 -21.82 -21.69 -14.70
N LEU A 127 -22.18 -20.68 -15.49
CA LEU A 127 -23.35 -19.83 -15.21
C LEU A 127 -24.68 -20.59 -15.17
N SER A 128 -24.77 -21.74 -15.83
CA SER A 128 -25.97 -22.60 -15.77
C SER A 128 -26.18 -23.22 -14.38
N GLU A 129 -25.10 -23.47 -13.63
CA GLU A 129 -25.16 -23.98 -12.26
C GLU A 129 -25.63 -22.89 -11.30
N ILE A 130 -25.16 -21.65 -11.49
CA ILE A 130 -25.59 -20.48 -10.70
C ILE A 130 -27.11 -20.29 -10.79
N ARG A 131 -27.69 -20.47 -11.98
CA ARG A 131 -29.15 -20.36 -12.19
C ARG A 131 -29.94 -21.46 -11.48
N LYS A 132 -29.33 -22.63 -11.27
CA LYS A 132 -29.94 -23.81 -10.63
C LYS A 132 -29.72 -23.86 -9.11
N LEU A 133 -28.99 -22.90 -8.54
CA LEU A 133 -28.80 -22.82 -7.09
C LEU A 133 -30.15 -22.73 -6.38
N LYS A 134 -30.34 -23.57 -5.36
CA LYS A 134 -31.53 -23.58 -4.53
C LYS A 134 -31.42 -22.53 -3.43
N ALA A 135 -32.56 -22.15 -2.84
CA ALA A 135 -32.61 -21.09 -1.83
C ALA A 135 -31.83 -21.41 -0.53
N ASP A 136 -31.63 -22.69 -0.23
CA ASP A 136 -30.85 -23.21 0.90
C ASP A 136 -29.34 -23.31 0.62
N ASP A 137 -28.90 -23.15 -0.64
CA ASP A 137 -27.47 -23.12 -0.97
C ASP A 137 -26.86 -21.78 -0.49
N PRO A 138 -25.74 -21.80 0.26
CA PRO A 138 -25.09 -20.58 0.74
C PRO A 138 -24.63 -19.63 -0.39
N ARG A 139 -24.52 -20.14 -1.62
CA ARG A 139 -24.16 -19.38 -2.82
C ARG A 139 -25.37 -18.75 -3.52
N HIS A 140 -26.60 -19.00 -3.08
CA HIS A 140 -27.83 -18.59 -3.78
C HIS A 140 -27.87 -17.09 -4.14
N TYR A 141 -27.26 -16.23 -3.32
CA TYR A 141 -27.14 -14.79 -3.60
C TYR A 141 -26.47 -14.48 -4.96
N LYS A 142 -25.65 -15.40 -5.50
CA LYS A 142 -25.01 -15.27 -6.80
C LYS A 142 -26.02 -15.28 -7.96
N LYS A 143 -27.21 -15.85 -7.76
CA LYS A 143 -28.29 -15.81 -8.78
C LYS A 143 -28.76 -14.37 -9.01
N ALA A 144 -29.01 -13.63 -7.93
CA ALA A 144 -29.37 -12.21 -8.02
C ALA A 144 -28.23 -11.38 -8.65
N LYS A 145 -26.96 -11.69 -8.33
CA LYS A 145 -25.80 -11.06 -9.00
C LYS A 145 -25.76 -11.35 -10.49
N LEU A 146 -26.05 -12.57 -10.92
CA LEU A 146 -26.09 -12.91 -12.34
C LEU A 146 -27.21 -12.14 -13.07
N GLU A 147 -28.39 -12.04 -12.47
CA GLU A 147 -29.51 -11.26 -13.02
C GLU A 147 -29.16 -9.76 -13.14
N GLU A 148 -28.44 -9.20 -12.16
CA GLU A 148 -27.93 -7.83 -12.19
C GLU A 148 -26.89 -7.64 -13.30
N ILE A 149 -25.94 -8.56 -13.44
CA ILE A 149 -24.94 -8.54 -14.53
C ILE A 149 -25.63 -8.53 -15.90
N GLU A 150 -26.61 -9.41 -16.11
CA GLU A 150 -27.35 -9.44 -17.38
C GLU A 150 -28.13 -8.14 -17.63
N LYS A 151 -28.71 -7.55 -16.58
CA LYS A 151 -29.36 -6.23 -16.68
C LYS A 151 -28.36 -5.15 -17.10
N ASN A 152 -27.16 -5.13 -16.52
CA ASN A 152 -26.10 -4.18 -16.88
C ASN A 152 -25.68 -4.35 -18.34
N LEU A 153 -25.45 -5.60 -18.78
CA LEU A 153 -25.07 -5.90 -20.16
C LEU A 153 -26.16 -5.52 -21.17
N ARG A 154 -27.45 -5.71 -20.84
CA ARG A 154 -28.57 -5.23 -21.66
C ARG A 154 -28.55 -3.72 -21.78
N SER A 155 -28.35 -3.02 -20.67
CA SER A 155 -28.27 -1.54 -20.65
C SER A 155 -27.12 -1.02 -21.52
N ILE A 156 -25.98 -1.73 -21.55
CA ILE A 156 -24.77 -1.34 -22.31
C ILE A 156 -24.84 -1.82 -23.78
N GLY A 157 -25.86 -2.62 -24.14
CA GLY A 157 -26.04 -3.15 -25.49
C GLY A 157 -25.14 -4.34 -25.83
N LYS A 158 -24.71 -5.10 -24.82
CA LYS A 158 -23.87 -6.31 -24.94
C LYS A 158 -24.66 -7.62 -24.83
N LEU A 159 -25.92 -7.56 -24.45
CA LEU A 159 -26.79 -8.73 -24.33
C LEU A 159 -28.19 -8.39 -24.86
N GLY A 160 -28.80 -9.31 -25.61
CA GLY A 160 -30.17 -9.14 -26.10
C GLY A 160 -31.20 -9.02 -24.97
N ARG A 161 -32.35 -8.41 -25.26
CA ARG A 161 -33.42 -8.14 -24.27
C ARG A 161 -33.83 -9.39 -23.48
N ASP A 162 -33.99 -10.51 -24.17
CA ASP A 162 -34.42 -11.80 -23.61
C ASP A 162 -33.32 -12.87 -23.69
N GLU A 163 -32.09 -12.46 -23.99
CA GLU A 163 -30.94 -13.36 -24.09
C GLU A 163 -30.32 -13.58 -22.70
N PRO A 164 -30.07 -14.84 -22.28
CA PRO A 164 -29.28 -15.12 -21.10
C PRO A 164 -27.78 -15.11 -21.43
N LEU A 165 -26.95 -14.63 -20.49
CA LEU A 165 -25.50 -14.76 -20.63
C LEU A 165 -25.10 -16.24 -20.48
N LYS A 166 -24.63 -16.86 -21.57
CA LYS A 166 -24.38 -18.31 -21.61
C LYS A 166 -23.21 -18.73 -20.74
N GLU A 167 -22.10 -18.01 -20.87
CA GLU A 167 -20.84 -18.19 -20.12
C GLU A 167 -20.06 -16.87 -20.13
N VAL A 168 -18.98 -16.81 -19.35
CA VAL A 168 -17.90 -15.82 -19.50
C VAL A 168 -16.63 -16.61 -19.82
N GLY A 169 -16.33 -16.72 -21.10
CA GLY A 169 -15.21 -17.47 -21.66
C GLY A 169 -13.98 -16.60 -21.94
N CYS A 170 -12.93 -17.23 -22.47
CA CYS A 170 -11.66 -16.57 -22.80
C CYS A 170 -11.88 -15.32 -23.69
N ILE A 171 -12.69 -15.47 -24.74
CA ILE A 171 -12.94 -14.42 -25.73
C ILE A 171 -13.74 -13.23 -25.17
N ASP A 172 -14.53 -13.42 -24.10
CA ASP A 172 -15.26 -12.31 -23.49
C ASP A 172 -14.31 -11.31 -22.82
N CYS A 173 -13.40 -11.85 -22.01
CA CYS A 173 -12.42 -11.04 -21.27
C CYS A 173 -11.28 -10.58 -22.17
N HIS A 174 -10.72 -11.46 -22.99
CA HIS A 174 -9.52 -11.19 -23.77
C HIS A 174 -9.78 -10.59 -25.15
N VAL A 175 -11.04 -10.44 -25.57
CA VAL A 175 -11.37 -9.79 -26.86
C VAL A 175 -12.52 -8.81 -26.65
N ASN A 176 -13.75 -9.32 -26.50
CA ASN A 176 -14.94 -8.48 -26.37
C ASN A 176 -16.11 -9.27 -25.77
N ILE A 177 -16.78 -8.67 -24.80
CA ILE A 177 -17.87 -9.28 -24.04
C ILE A 177 -19.01 -9.70 -24.97
N ASN A 178 -19.42 -10.96 -24.87
CA ASN A 178 -20.49 -11.62 -25.61
C ASN A 178 -20.33 -11.54 -27.14
N THR A 179 -19.09 -11.52 -27.64
CA THR A 179 -18.84 -11.55 -29.09
C THR A 179 -19.14 -12.94 -29.67
N ALA A 180 -19.79 -12.94 -30.84
CA ALA A 180 -19.95 -14.12 -31.70
C ALA A 180 -18.96 -14.15 -32.87
N LYS A 181 -18.15 -13.10 -33.03
CA LYS A 181 -17.13 -13.01 -34.09
C LYS A 181 -15.89 -13.80 -33.66
N LYS A 182 -15.21 -14.40 -34.64
CA LYS A 182 -13.84 -14.88 -34.46
C LYS A 182 -12.90 -13.70 -34.17
N ALA A 183 -11.80 -13.99 -33.49
CA ALA A 183 -10.79 -13.01 -33.09
C ALA A 183 -9.43 -13.36 -33.70
N ASP A 184 -8.77 -12.35 -34.27
CA ASP A 184 -7.38 -12.43 -34.73
C ASP A 184 -6.44 -12.34 -33.51
N HIS A 185 -5.73 -13.43 -33.20
CA HIS A 185 -4.86 -13.53 -32.03
C HIS A 185 -3.72 -12.48 -32.05
N THR A 186 -3.39 -11.92 -33.22
CA THR A 186 -2.35 -10.89 -33.37
C THR A 186 -2.85 -9.45 -33.27
N LYS A 187 -4.17 -9.24 -33.19
CA LYS A 187 -4.78 -7.90 -33.25
C LYS A 187 -5.84 -7.65 -32.19
N ASP A 188 -6.67 -8.64 -31.92
CA ASP A 188 -7.91 -8.44 -31.17
C ASP A 188 -7.74 -8.75 -29.67
N LEU A 189 -6.60 -9.33 -29.27
CA LEU A 189 -6.34 -9.65 -27.88
C LEU A 189 -6.14 -8.40 -27.01
N ARG A 190 -6.64 -8.49 -25.78
CA ARG A 190 -6.34 -7.58 -24.68
C ARG A 190 -6.05 -8.36 -23.41
N LEU A 191 -5.36 -7.72 -22.48
CA LEU A 191 -5.43 -8.09 -21.08
C LEU A 191 -6.58 -7.30 -20.42
N PRO A 192 -7.50 -7.97 -19.71
CA PRO A 192 -8.66 -7.31 -19.12
C PRO A 192 -8.23 -6.37 -17.99
N ASP A 193 -8.44 -5.08 -18.18
CA ASP A 193 -8.31 -4.08 -17.13
C ASP A 193 -9.56 -4.05 -16.21
N ALA A 194 -9.55 -3.22 -15.17
CA ALA A 194 -10.68 -3.12 -14.26
C ALA A 194 -12.00 -2.67 -14.93
N ALA A 195 -11.94 -1.82 -15.97
CA ALA A 195 -13.11 -1.38 -16.70
C ALA A 195 -13.71 -2.50 -17.58
N VAL A 196 -12.88 -3.44 -18.06
CA VAL A 196 -13.38 -4.67 -18.70
C VAL A 196 -14.22 -5.48 -17.72
N CYS A 197 -13.73 -5.71 -16.50
CA CYS A 197 -14.49 -6.39 -15.45
C CYS A 197 -15.78 -5.63 -15.10
N GLY A 198 -15.70 -4.30 -14.98
CA GLY A 198 -16.82 -3.40 -14.70
C GLY A 198 -17.92 -3.36 -15.77
N THR A 199 -17.67 -3.91 -16.96
CA THR A 199 -18.72 -4.06 -17.99
C THR A 199 -19.84 -5.00 -17.51
N CYS A 200 -19.48 -6.02 -16.72
CA CYS A 200 -20.43 -6.93 -16.07
C CYS A 200 -20.64 -6.51 -14.60
N HIS A 201 -19.54 -6.38 -13.86
CA HIS A 201 -19.47 -6.14 -12.42
C HIS A 201 -19.49 -4.64 -12.10
N LEU A 202 -20.51 -3.94 -12.60
CA LEU A 202 -20.62 -2.48 -12.46
C LEU A 202 -20.67 -2.05 -11.00
N GLN A 203 -21.36 -2.79 -10.14
CA GLN A 203 -21.47 -2.49 -8.73
C GLN A 203 -20.09 -2.49 -8.06
N GLU A 204 -19.33 -3.58 -8.19
CA GLU A 204 -18.00 -3.71 -7.57
C GLU A 204 -16.99 -2.72 -8.16
N PHE A 205 -17.05 -2.47 -9.47
CA PHE A 205 -16.21 -1.46 -10.12
C PHE A 205 -16.53 -0.05 -9.60
N ALA A 206 -17.80 0.33 -9.49
CA ALA A 206 -18.21 1.62 -8.97
C ALA A 206 -17.89 1.78 -7.47
N GLU A 207 -18.04 0.72 -6.67
CA GLU A 207 -17.62 0.69 -5.26
C GLU A 207 -16.12 0.96 -5.14
N ARG A 208 -15.27 0.27 -5.92
CA ARG A 208 -13.82 0.51 -5.92
C ARG A 208 -13.52 1.94 -6.37
N GLU A 209 -14.06 2.37 -7.51
CA GLU A 209 -13.81 3.72 -8.04
C GLU A 209 -14.30 4.85 -7.10
N SER A 210 -15.25 4.57 -6.21
CA SER A 210 -15.71 5.54 -5.20
C SER A 210 -14.67 5.87 -4.13
N GLU A 211 -13.58 5.09 -4.02
CA GLU A 211 -12.47 5.43 -3.15
C GLU A 211 -11.85 6.79 -3.51
N ARG A 212 -11.85 7.14 -4.81
CA ARG A 212 -11.42 8.45 -5.32
C ARG A 212 -12.20 9.61 -4.69
N ASP A 213 -13.45 9.37 -4.35
CA ASP A 213 -14.41 10.39 -3.88
C ASP A 213 -14.61 10.33 -2.36
N THR A 214 -14.09 9.30 -1.68
CA THR A 214 -14.32 9.06 -0.24
C THR A 214 -13.04 9.02 0.61
N ALA A 215 -11.87 8.80 -0.01
CA ALA A 215 -10.57 9.07 0.60
C ALA A 215 -10.22 10.57 0.45
N ILE A 216 -11.04 11.42 1.08
CA ILE A 216 -10.81 12.87 1.12
C ILE A 216 -10.41 13.25 2.55
N TRP A 217 -9.18 13.73 2.66
CA TRP A 217 -8.58 14.18 3.91
C TRP A 217 -8.93 15.65 4.17
N PRO A 218 -9.19 16.04 5.43
CA PRO A 218 -9.70 17.37 5.75
C PRO A 218 -8.68 18.49 5.48
N ASN A 219 -7.38 18.22 5.60
CA ASN A 219 -6.31 19.20 5.42
C ASN A 219 -5.28 18.75 4.36
N ASP A 220 -5.73 17.96 3.38
CA ASP A 220 -4.89 17.40 2.31
C ASP A 220 -3.66 16.62 2.84
N GLU A 221 -3.80 15.93 3.99
CA GLU A 221 -2.75 15.10 4.59
C GLU A 221 -2.22 14.03 3.61
N TRP A 222 -3.10 13.55 2.73
CA TRP A 222 -2.74 12.78 1.54
C TRP A 222 -3.42 13.36 0.31
N PRO A 223 -2.87 13.11 -0.91
CA PRO A 223 -3.55 13.46 -2.15
C PRO A 223 -4.97 12.90 -2.20
N LYS A 224 -5.90 13.65 -2.79
CA LYS A 224 -7.31 13.25 -2.91
C LYS A 224 -7.46 11.86 -3.52
N GLY A 225 -8.29 11.04 -2.90
CA GLY A 225 -8.51 9.66 -3.29
C GLY A 225 -7.43 8.68 -2.82
N ARG A 226 -6.43 9.11 -2.04
CA ARG A 226 -5.33 8.26 -1.55
C ARG A 226 -5.22 8.26 -0.01
N PRO A 227 -4.67 7.20 0.59
CA PRO A 227 -4.33 5.90 -0.04
C PRO A 227 -5.59 5.11 -0.42
N SER A 228 -5.56 4.39 -1.54
CA SER A 228 -6.67 3.55 -2.02
C SER A 228 -6.23 2.53 -3.08
N HIS A 229 -7.04 1.50 -3.32
CA HIS A 229 -6.84 0.57 -4.42
C HIS A 229 -7.26 1.18 -5.77
N ALA A 230 -8.07 2.24 -5.77
CA ALA A 230 -8.42 2.97 -6.99
C ALA A 230 -7.25 3.76 -7.60
N LEU A 231 -6.24 4.09 -6.79
CA LEU A 231 -5.11 4.96 -7.15
C LEU A 231 -3.74 4.41 -6.73
N ASP A 232 -3.64 3.11 -6.47
CA ASP A 232 -2.39 2.48 -6.03
C ASP A 232 -1.31 2.52 -7.11
N TYR A 233 -1.65 2.23 -8.37
CA TYR A 233 -0.71 2.32 -9.50
C TYR A 233 -0.27 3.76 -9.75
N GLN A 234 -1.21 4.73 -9.71
CA GLN A 234 -0.85 6.15 -9.81
C GLN A 234 0.13 6.54 -8.70
N ALA A 235 -0.12 6.13 -7.45
CA ALA A 235 0.78 6.41 -6.34
C ALA A 235 2.19 5.84 -6.58
N ASN A 236 2.28 4.62 -7.10
CA ASN A 236 3.54 3.96 -7.45
C ASN A 236 4.31 4.72 -8.55
N VAL A 237 3.68 4.97 -9.71
CA VAL A 237 4.38 5.60 -10.84
C VAL A 237 4.69 7.09 -10.62
N GLU A 238 4.01 7.72 -9.67
CA GLU A 238 4.28 9.08 -9.22
C GLU A 238 5.21 9.16 -8.00
N THR A 239 5.76 8.04 -7.53
CA THR A 239 6.82 8.04 -6.52
C THR A 239 8.14 8.41 -7.19
N GLY A 240 8.81 9.45 -6.68
CA GLY A 240 10.01 10.04 -7.30
C GLY A 240 11.08 9.00 -7.60
N ILE A 241 11.50 8.25 -6.57
CA ILE A 241 12.55 7.27 -6.74
C ILE A 241 12.15 6.10 -7.63
N TRP A 242 10.87 5.70 -7.61
CA TRP A 242 10.36 4.66 -8.51
C TRP A 242 10.50 5.10 -9.97
N ALA A 243 10.22 6.36 -10.29
CA ALA A 243 10.37 6.88 -11.65
C ALA A 243 11.84 7.13 -12.02
N GLY A 244 12.66 7.57 -11.05
CA GLY A 244 14.04 8.01 -11.28
C GLY A 244 15.11 6.91 -11.26
N MET A 245 14.88 5.80 -10.54
CA MET A 245 15.90 4.77 -10.37
C MET A 245 16.16 3.97 -11.64
N ALA A 246 17.43 3.58 -11.84
CA ALA A 246 17.87 2.86 -13.03
C ALA A 246 17.53 1.36 -12.96
N GLU A 247 17.44 0.81 -11.76
CA GLU A 247 17.18 -0.60 -11.48
C GLU A 247 15.68 -0.93 -11.70
N ARG A 248 15.25 -0.92 -12.97
CA ARG A 248 13.83 -1.04 -13.34
C ARG A 248 13.17 -2.34 -12.87
N GLU A 249 13.88 -3.45 -12.82
CA GLU A 249 13.35 -4.70 -12.27
C GLU A 249 13.07 -4.62 -10.76
N ILE A 250 13.85 -3.80 -10.02
CA ILE A 250 13.58 -3.53 -8.60
C ILE A 250 12.36 -2.61 -8.46
N ALA A 251 12.28 -1.56 -9.27
CA ALA A 251 11.10 -0.67 -9.32
C ALA A 251 9.82 -1.46 -9.68
N GLU A 252 9.90 -2.43 -10.59
CA GLU A 252 8.77 -3.27 -10.96
C GLU A 252 8.33 -4.23 -9.84
N GLY A 253 9.20 -4.48 -8.86
CA GLY A 253 8.83 -5.14 -7.61
C GLY A 253 7.77 -4.35 -6.83
N CYS A 254 7.90 -3.02 -6.77
CA CYS A 254 6.89 -2.13 -6.20
C CYS A 254 5.59 -2.18 -7.02
N THR A 255 5.70 -2.10 -8.36
CA THR A 255 4.56 -2.25 -9.28
C THR A 255 3.81 -3.58 -9.06
N GLY A 256 4.53 -4.63 -8.69
CA GLY A 256 3.99 -5.94 -8.35
C GLY A 256 3.07 -5.97 -7.11
N CYS A 257 3.05 -4.91 -6.30
CA CYS A 257 2.09 -4.70 -5.21
C CYS A 257 1.02 -3.66 -5.57
N HIS A 258 1.37 -2.71 -6.44
CA HIS A 258 0.55 -1.55 -6.79
C HIS A 258 -0.06 -1.67 -8.20
N TYR A 259 -0.94 -2.64 -8.42
CA TYR A 259 -1.61 -2.84 -9.72
C TYR A 259 -3.14 -2.91 -9.63
N ASN A 260 -3.72 -2.80 -8.43
CA ASN A 260 -5.16 -3.04 -8.24
C ASN A 260 -5.99 -2.04 -9.04
N GLN A 261 -5.53 -0.79 -9.18
CA GLN A 261 -6.11 0.21 -10.08
C GLN A 261 -6.35 -0.40 -11.46
N ASN A 262 -5.34 -1.03 -12.04
CA ASN A 262 -5.32 -1.48 -13.42
C ASN A 262 -6.07 -2.79 -13.66
N LYS A 263 -6.11 -3.70 -12.67
CA LYS A 263 -6.72 -5.04 -12.83
C LYS A 263 -7.33 -5.57 -11.54
N CYS A 264 -8.40 -6.36 -11.67
CA CYS A 264 -9.20 -6.84 -10.54
C CYS A 264 -8.78 -8.20 -9.98
N ASP A 265 -7.71 -8.83 -10.49
CA ASP A 265 -7.30 -10.19 -10.09
C ASP A 265 -6.27 -10.21 -8.94
N GLY A 266 -6.24 -9.16 -8.12
CA GLY A 266 -5.31 -9.04 -6.97
C GLY A 266 -5.73 -9.87 -5.75
N CYS A 267 -7.04 -10.00 -5.50
CA CYS A 267 -7.58 -10.73 -4.35
C CYS A 267 -8.25 -12.06 -4.72
N HIS A 268 -9.02 -12.09 -5.82
CA HIS A 268 -9.60 -13.31 -6.39
C HIS A 268 -8.88 -13.63 -7.70
N THR A 269 -7.82 -14.42 -7.60
CA THR A 269 -6.84 -14.52 -8.69
C THR A 269 -7.40 -15.21 -9.93
N ARG A 270 -6.82 -14.83 -11.07
CA ARG A 270 -7.07 -15.51 -12.35
C ARG A 270 -6.60 -16.97 -12.29
N HIS A 271 -7.23 -17.94 -12.94
CA HIS A 271 -8.45 -17.83 -13.75
C HIS A 271 -9.68 -18.45 -13.08
N GLU A 272 -9.61 -18.72 -11.77
CA GLU A 272 -10.74 -19.27 -11.01
C GLU A 272 -11.66 -18.15 -10.47
N PHE A 273 -11.11 -16.96 -10.19
CA PHE A 273 -11.84 -15.78 -9.71
C PHE A 273 -12.71 -16.10 -8.48
N SER A 274 -12.13 -16.82 -7.53
CA SER A 274 -12.83 -17.35 -6.38
C SER A 274 -13.11 -16.27 -5.33
N VAL A 275 -14.40 -16.05 -5.03
CA VAL A 275 -14.78 -15.19 -3.89
C VAL A 275 -14.39 -15.81 -2.55
N VAL A 276 -14.20 -17.13 -2.48
CA VAL A 276 -13.73 -17.81 -1.27
C VAL A 276 -12.29 -17.39 -1.00
N GLU A 277 -11.44 -17.44 -2.03
CA GLU A 277 -10.05 -16.98 -1.96
C GLU A 277 -9.97 -15.52 -1.49
N ALA A 278 -10.70 -14.61 -2.14
CA ALA A 278 -10.65 -13.18 -1.80
C ALA A 278 -11.13 -12.82 -0.39
N ARG A 279 -11.90 -13.69 0.27
CA ARG A 279 -12.37 -13.47 1.66
C ARG A 279 -11.36 -13.89 2.71
N LYS A 280 -10.40 -14.74 2.32
CA LYS A 280 -9.37 -15.24 3.23
C LYS A 280 -8.24 -14.21 3.39
N PRO A 281 -7.66 -14.06 4.60
CA PRO A 281 -6.56 -13.14 4.87
C PRO A 281 -5.36 -13.24 3.92
N GLU A 282 -5.04 -14.44 3.41
CA GLU A 282 -3.91 -14.70 2.53
C GLU A 282 -4.01 -13.94 1.19
N ALA A 283 -5.22 -13.61 0.74
CA ALA A 283 -5.42 -12.81 -0.46
C ALA A 283 -4.85 -11.38 -0.32
N CYS A 284 -4.81 -10.85 0.90
CA CYS A 284 -4.21 -9.53 1.18
C CYS A 284 -2.70 -9.61 1.44
N ALA A 285 -2.23 -10.77 1.91
CA ALA A 285 -0.90 -10.95 2.47
C ALA A 285 0.23 -10.69 1.49
N ARG A 286 0.01 -10.85 0.18
CA ARG A 286 1.03 -10.59 -0.85
C ARG A 286 1.51 -9.13 -0.88
N CYS A 287 0.62 -8.19 -0.58
CA CYS A 287 0.92 -6.75 -0.65
C CYS A 287 0.99 -6.12 0.74
N HIS A 288 0.08 -6.51 1.65
CA HIS A 288 0.00 -5.99 3.02
C HIS A 288 0.88 -6.82 3.99
N ASN A 289 2.18 -6.80 3.75
CA ASN A 289 3.22 -7.44 4.57
C ASN A 289 4.50 -6.58 4.55
N GLY A 290 5.52 -7.00 5.28
CA GLY A 290 6.87 -6.44 5.13
C GLY A 290 7.16 -5.24 6.02
N ILE A 291 8.31 -4.62 5.82
CA ILE A 291 8.98 -3.80 6.84
C ILE A 291 8.29 -2.46 7.15
N ASP A 292 7.45 -1.95 6.26
CA ASP A 292 6.77 -0.66 6.38
C ASP A 292 5.26 -0.79 6.62
N HIS A 293 4.70 -2.00 6.46
CA HIS A 293 3.28 -2.27 6.70
C HIS A 293 3.01 -3.78 6.89
N ASP A 294 3.56 -4.40 7.94
CA ASP A 294 3.41 -5.85 8.19
C ASP A 294 2.03 -6.25 8.73
N ASN A 295 0.95 -5.84 8.05
CA ASN A 295 -0.42 -6.10 8.46
C ASN A 295 -0.68 -7.61 8.57
N ASN A 296 -0.18 -8.39 7.61
CA ASN A 296 -0.35 -9.83 7.60
C ASN A 296 0.28 -10.49 8.83
N ALA A 297 1.55 -10.20 9.17
CA ALA A 297 2.16 -10.80 10.35
C ALA A 297 1.49 -10.32 11.64
N ALA A 298 1.18 -9.03 11.74
CA ALA A 298 0.48 -8.49 12.90
C ALA A 298 -0.90 -9.15 13.09
N TYR A 299 -1.71 -9.27 12.05
CA TYR A 299 -2.98 -9.98 12.10
C TYR A 299 -2.77 -11.46 12.46
N ALA A 300 -1.87 -12.17 11.77
CA ALA A 300 -1.63 -13.60 11.94
C ALA A 300 -1.20 -13.95 13.38
N LEU A 301 -0.38 -13.10 14.00
CA LEU A 301 0.12 -13.29 15.37
C LEU A 301 -0.85 -12.77 16.45
N SER A 302 -1.90 -12.06 16.06
CA SER A 302 -2.98 -11.65 16.98
C SER A 302 -3.88 -12.81 17.38
N LYS A 303 -4.74 -12.60 18.38
CA LYS A 303 -5.80 -13.57 18.69
C LYS A 303 -6.85 -13.71 17.61
N HIS A 304 -7.11 -12.67 16.82
CA HIS A 304 -8.00 -12.77 15.65
C HIS A 304 -7.42 -13.74 14.62
N GLY A 305 -6.15 -13.55 14.24
CA GLY A 305 -5.44 -14.43 13.30
C GLY A 305 -5.23 -15.85 13.84
N THR A 306 -4.94 -16.00 15.14
CA THR A 306 -4.80 -17.33 15.77
C THR A 306 -6.10 -18.14 15.66
N ILE A 307 -7.26 -17.51 15.91
CA ILE A 307 -8.56 -18.19 15.77
C ILE A 307 -8.80 -18.54 14.30
N TYR A 308 -8.54 -17.62 13.37
CA TYR A 308 -8.64 -17.89 11.95
C TYR A 308 -7.76 -19.09 11.51
N GLN A 309 -6.50 -19.15 11.93
CA GLN A 309 -5.59 -20.25 11.55
C GLN A 309 -6.02 -21.60 12.15
N THR A 310 -6.70 -21.59 13.30
CA THR A 310 -7.09 -22.82 14.00
C THR A 310 -8.51 -23.29 13.67
N ARG A 311 -9.38 -22.39 13.20
CA ARG A 311 -10.81 -22.66 12.96
C ARG A 311 -11.29 -22.27 11.56
N GLY A 312 -10.49 -21.55 10.78
CA GLY A 312 -10.89 -21.01 9.48
C GLY A 312 -11.33 -22.08 8.48
N ASP A 313 -10.81 -23.30 8.59
CA ASP A 313 -11.22 -24.44 7.75
C ASP A 313 -12.60 -25.00 8.12
N GLU A 314 -13.11 -24.69 9.32
CA GLU A 314 -14.47 -25.05 9.76
C GLU A 314 -15.52 -24.03 9.26
N TRP A 315 -15.09 -22.86 8.78
CA TRP A 315 -15.99 -21.79 8.35
C TRP A 315 -16.48 -21.97 6.92
N ASN A 316 -17.73 -21.60 6.66
CA ASN A 316 -18.28 -21.59 5.31
C ASN A 316 -17.98 -20.28 4.59
N TRP A 317 -16.91 -20.27 3.79
CA TRP A 317 -16.47 -19.11 3.00
C TRP A 317 -17.35 -18.77 1.81
N ASN A 318 -18.37 -19.58 1.47
CA ASN A 318 -19.23 -19.32 0.32
C ASN A 318 -20.26 -18.22 0.60
N VAL A 319 -20.66 -18.02 1.86
CA VAL A 319 -21.64 -16.97 2.23
C VAL A 319 -21.05 -15.57 1.99
N PRO A 320 -21.87 -14.55 1.65
CA PRO A 320 -21.38 -13.18 1.54
C PRO A 320 -20.88 -12.65 2.89
N LEU A 321 -19.98 -11.66 2.88
CA LEU A 321 -19.36 -11.14 4.12
C LEU A 321 -20.37 -10.68 5.18
N LYS A 322 -21.52 -10.12 4.76
CA LYS A 322 -22.61 -9.74 5.67
C LYS A 322 -23.21 -10.90 6.48
N ASP A 323 -23.07 -12.12 5.98
CA ASP A 323 -23.60 -13.35 6.58
C ASP A 323 -22.46 -14.20 7.19
N ALA A 324 -21.21 -13.69 7.20
CA ALA A 324 -20.02 -14.47 7.55
C ALA A 324 -20.05 -14.98 9.01
N PHE A 325 -20.44 -14.14 9.95
CA PHE A 325 -20.56 -14.52 11.35
C PHE A 325 -21.78 -15.42 11.60
N GLU A 326 -22.97 -14.98 11.18
CA GLU A 326 -24.23 -15.68 11.49
C GLU A 326 -24.43 -17.00 10.74
N LYS A 327 -24.11 -17.04 9.43
CA LYS A 327 -24.34 -18.23 8.57
C LYS A 327 -23.04 -18.90 8.14
N GLY A 328 -21.94 -18.15 8.09
CA GLY A 328 -20.62 -18.67 7.76
C GLY A 328 -19.94 -19.37 8.93
N GLY A 329 -20.44 -19.18 10.16
CA GLY A 329 -19.85 -19.75 11.37
C GLY A 329 -18.52 -19.13 11.74
N GLN A 330 -18.17 -17.96 11.17
CA GLN A 330 -16.94 -17.26 11.54
C GLN A 330 -17.01 -16.80 12.99
N THR A 331 -15.94 -17.04 13.73
CA THR A 331 -15.84 -16.70 15.17
C THR A 331 -14.71 -15.72 15.47
N ALA A 332 -14.00 -15.27 14.44
CA ALA A 332 -13.04 -14.18 14.50
C ALA A 332 -13.08 -13.37 13.20
N PRO A 333 -12.70 -12.07 13.26
CA PRO A 333 -12.68 -11.23 12.08
C PRO A 333 -11.51 -11.61 11.16
N THR A 334 -11.67 -11.34 9.86
CA THR A 334 -10.62 -11.33 8.83
C THR A 334 -10.37 -9.93 8.27
N CYS A 335 -9.31 -9.77 7.48
CA CYS A 335 -8.99 -8.55 6.74
C CYS A 335 -10.22 -8.00 6.00
N ALA A 336 -10.87 -8.85 5.19
CA ALA A 336 -12.03 -8.47 4.39
C ALA A 336 -13.25 -8.11 5.28
N SER A 337 -13.49 -8.88 6.35
CA SER A 337 -14.63 -8.61 7.24
C SER A 337 -14.53 -7.27 7.99
N CYS A 338 -13.29 -6.81 8.25
CA CYS A 338 -13.04 -5.53 8.91
C CYS A 338 -12.98 -4.38 7.91
N HIS A 339 -12.19 -4.49 6.84
CA HIS A 339 -11.87 -3.33 5.98
C HIS A 339 -12.90 -3.08 4.87
N MET A 340 -13.64 -4.10 4.43
CA MET A 340 -14.71 -3.93 3.44
C MET A 340 -16.06 -3.52 4.07
N GLU A 341 -16.15 -3.59 5.40
CA GLU A 341 -17.33 -3.22 6.17
C GLU A 341 -17.40 -1.70 6.38
N TYR A 342 -18.58 -1.12 6.20
CA TYR A 342 -18.90 0.24 6.60
C TYR A 342 -20.39 0.36 6.92
N LYS A 343 -20.71 0.64 8.19
CA LYS A 343 -22.09 0.83 8.68
C LYS A 343 -23.02 -0.34 8.37
N GLY A 344 -22.56 -1.55 8.68
CA GLY A 344 -23.26 -2.82 8.45
C GLY A 344 -23.34 -3.26 6.99
N LYS A 345 -22.74 -2.51 6.05
CA LYS A 345 -22.69 -2.85 4.62
C LYS A 345 -21.29 -3.28 4.23
N TYR A 346 -21.19 -4.15 3.21
CA TYR A 346 -19.92 -4.66 2.70
C TYR A 346 -19.79 -4.34 1.21
N GLY A 347 -18.65 -3.80 0.78
CA GLY A 347 -18.36 -3.48 -0.62
C GLY A 347 -16.86 -3.28 -0.89
N HIS A 348 -16.50 -2.97 -2.13
CA HIS A 348 -15.10 -2.84 -2.59
C HIS A 348 -14.43 -1.51 -2.27
N ASN A 349 -15.11 -0.63 -1.52
CA ASN A 349 -14.50 0.58 -0.97
C ASN A 349 -13.95 0.30 0.43
N VAL A 350 -12.62 0.32 0.57
CA VAL A 350 -11.94 0.01 1.85
C VAL A 350 -11.42 1.24 2.60
N VAL A 351 -11.71 2.46 2.12
CA VAL A 351 -11.07 3.70 2.61
C VAL A 351 -11.92 4.50 3.59
N ARG A 352 -13.21 4.22 3.72
CA ARG A 352 -14.18 5.04 4.49
C ARG A 352 -13.98 5.04 6.01
N LYS A 353 -13.16 4.14 6.56
CA LYS A 353 -12.83 4.08 7.99
C LYS A 353 -11.38 4.44 8.30
N VAL A 354 -10.55 4.72 7.30
CA VAL A 354 -9.13 5.05 7.48
C VAL A 354 -8.99 6.33 8.30
N ARG A 355 -8.16 6.30 9.36
CA ARG A 355 -7.82 7.45 10.22
C ARG A 355 -6.31 7.73 10.23
N TRP A 356 -5.52 6.68 10.46
CA TRP A 356 -4.07 6.75 10.60
C TRP A 356 -3.28 6.50 9.31
N ALA A 357 -3.89 5.82 8.32
CA ALA A 357 -3.29 5.58 7.00
C ALA A 357 -1.86 5.01 7.00
N ASN A 358 -1.60 4.05 7.88
CA ASN A 358 -0.33 3.34 8.04
C ASN A 358 0.82 4.15 8.63
N TYR A 359 1.13 5.31 8.05
CA TYR A 359 2.33 6.11 8.35
C TYR A 359 2.00 7.28 9.30
N PRO A 360 2.17 7.13 10.64
CA PRO A 360 1.69 8.11 11.62
C PRO A 360 2.55 9.36 11.68
N GLY A 361 3.78 9.30 11.17
CA GLY A 361 4.70 10.44 11.07
C GLY A 361 4.40 11.39 9.92
N ALA A 362 3.46 11.05 9.03
CA ALA A 362 3.06 11.92 7.93
C ALA A 362 2.43 13.24 8.47
N PRO A 363 2.79 14.41 7.92
CA PRO A 363 2.32 15.70 8.42
C PRO A 363 0.79 15.79 8.50
N GLY A 364 0.27 16.25 9.64
CA GLY A 364 -1.16 16.47 9.87
C GLY A 364 -1.94 15.25 10.33
N ILE A 365 -1.42 14.02 10.16
CA ILE A 365 -2.15 12.78 10.53
C ILE A 365 -2.35 12.69 12.04
N ALA A 366 -1.29 12.87 12.82
CA ALA A 366 -1.35 12.79 14.27
C ALA A 366 -2.22 13.91 14.87
N GLU A 367 -2.16 15.12 14.31
CA GLU A 367 -2.96 16.26 14.74
C GLU A 367 -4.45 16.06 14.44
N ASN A 368 -4.77 15.46 13.29
CA ASN A 368 -6.13 15.20 12.85
C ASN A 368 -6.84 14.10 13.65
N ILE A 369 -6.14 13.27 14.45
CA ILE A 369 -6.74 12.09 15.10
C ILE A 369 -7.85 12.42 16.10
N THR A 370 -7.87 13.66 16.59
CA THR A 370 -8.85 14.21 17.55
C THR A 370 -9.96 15.04 16.89
N SER A 371 -10.03 15.09 15.55
CA SER A 371 -11.04 15.86 14.84
C SER A 371 -12.38 15.14 14.76
N ASP A 372 -13.46 15.89 14.53
CA ASP A 372 -14.79 15.35 14.24
C ASP A 372 -14.78 14.37 13.04
N TRP A 373 -13.89 14.58 12.07
CA TRP A 373 -13.74 13.69 10.91
C TRP A 373 -13.17 12.33 11.35
N ALA A 374 -12.14 12.35 12.20
CA ALA A 374 -11.52 11.14 12.72
C ALA A 374 -12.47 10.40 13.68
N ASP A 375 -13.23 11.12 14.49
CA ASP A 375 -14.20 10.55 15.42
C ASP A 375 -15.36 9.87 14.70
N LYS A 376 -15.94 10.49 13.65
CA LYS A 376 -16.97 9.84 12.83
C LYS A 376 -16.51 8.52 12.22
N ARG A 377 -15.22 8.41 11.88
CA ARG A 377 -14.61 7.18 11.36
C ARG A 377 -14.31 6.17 12.47
N LYS A 378 -13.97 6.65 13.68
CA LYS A 378 -13.84 5.82 14.89
C LYS A 378 -15.18 5.18 15.26
N GLU A 379 -16.29 5.90 15.15
CA GLU A 379 -17.64 5.34 15.35
C GLU A 379 -17.93 4.21 14.37
N ALA A 380 -17.55 4.36 13.10
CA ALA A 380 -17.69 3.27 12.12
C ALA A 380 -16.83 2.04 12.47
N TRP A 381 -15.66 2.22 13.09
CA TRP A 381 -14.87 1.10 13.62
C TRP A 381 -15.51 0.44 14.84
N VAL A 382 -16.09 1.24 15.74
CA VAL A 382 -16.83 0.73 16.90
C VAL A 382 -17.97 -0.18 16.43
N GLU A 383 -18.72 0.21 15.40
CA GLU A 383 -19.76 -0.64 14.80
C GLU A 383 -19.21 -1.98 14.27
N THR A 384 -18.03 -1.99 13.65
CA THR A 384 -17.36 -3.23 13.23
C THR A 384 -17.01 -4.12 14.42
N CYS A 385 -16.41 -3.54 15.47
CA CYS A 385 -16.00 -4.28 16.67
C CYS A 385 -17.21 -4.84 17.44
N ASN A 386 -18.34 -4.12 17.41
CA ASN A 386 -19.56 -4.47 18.12
C ASN A 386 -20.27 -5.71 17.57
N GLN A 387 -19.82 -6.25 16.43
CA GLN A 387 -20.27 -7.56 15.94
C GLN A 387 -19.84 -8.70 16.87
N CYS A 388 -18.84 -8.49 17.74
CA CYS A 388 -18.37 -9.50 18.70
C CYS A 388 -18.12 -8.95 20.12
N HIS A 389 -17.65 -7.71 20.25
CA HIS A 389 -17.25 -7.12 21.53
C HIS A 389 -18.28 -6.11 22.04
N SER A 390 -18.31 -5.86 23.34
CA SER A 390 -19.05 -4.72 23.87
C SER A 390 -18.44 -3.41 23.38
N GLU A 391 -19.26 -2.39 23.16
CA GLU A 391 -18.82 -1.05 22.78
C GLU A 391 -17.74 -0.49 23.71
N ARG A 392 -17.90 -0.69 25.03
CA ARG A 392 -16.91 -0.24 26.03
C ARG A 392 -15.52 -0.83 25.77
N PHE A 393 -15.45 -2.13 25.45
CA PHE A 393 -14.20 -2.80 25.13
C PHE A 393 -13.61 -2.26 23.82
N ALA A 394 -14.43 -2.15 22.78
CA ALA A 394 -14.00 -1.63 21.48
C ALA A 394 -13.41 -0.23 21.60
N ARG A 395 -14.10 0.68 22.30
CA ARG A 395 -13.62 2.05 22.52
C ARG A 395 -12.33 2.11 23.31
N ALA A 396 -12.21 1.33 24.38
CA ALA A 396 -10.99 1.27 25.19
C ALA A 396 -9.78 0.79 24.37
N TYR A 397 -9.98 -0.20 23.51
CA TYR A 397 -8.90 -0.69 22.64
C TYR A 397 -8.55 0.31 21.52
N LEU A 398 -9.55 0.95 20.90
CA LEU A 398 -9.31 2.00 19.89
C LEU A 398 -8.61 3.23 20.48
N GLU A 399 -8.90 3.59 21.73
CA GLU A 399 -8.16 4.61 22.46
C GLU A 399 -6.70 4.18 22.74
N MET A 400 -6.47 2.91 23.07
CA MET A 400 -5.12 2.37 23.22
C MET A 400 -4.33 2.42 21.90
N ILE A 401 -4.97 2.12 20.76
CA ILE A 401 -4.35 2.29 19.43
C ILE A 401 -3.90 3.74 19.24
N ASP A 402 -4.79 4.70 19.49
CA ASP A 402 -4.51 6.12 19.29
C ASP A 402 -3.34 6.56 20.21
N ASN A 403 -3.39 6.22 21.50
CA ASN A 403 -2.37 6.62 22.48
C ASN A 403 -1.00 5.96 22.24
N ALA A 404 -0.96 4.68 21.91
CA ALA A 404 0.30 3.98 21.61
C ALA A 404 0.95 4.55 20.33
N THR A 405 0.14 4.84 19.30
CA THR A 405 0.61 5.43 18.06
C THR A 405 1.18 6.84 18.31
N LEU A 406 0.46 7.68 19.08
CA LEU A 406 0.93 9.02 19.47
C LEU A 406 2.24 8.98 20.28
N ALA A 407 2.41 8.00 21.17
CA ALA A 407 3.65 7.83 21.91
C ALA A 407 4.84 7.52 20.97
N GLY A 408 4.62 6.67 19.96
CA GLY A 408 5.60 6.41 18.90
C GLY A 408 5.94 7.68 18.10
N VAL A 409 4.92 8.44 17.68
CA VAL A 409 5.09 9.70 16.94
C VAL A 409 5.93 10.69 17.74
N ALA A 410 5.61 10.89 19.02
CA ALA A 410 6.35 11.80 19.88
C ALA A 410 7.83 11.42 19.98
N LYS A 411 8.14 10.12 20.05
CA LYS A 411 9.52 9.64 20.14
C LYS A 411 10.27 9.79 18.81
N TYR A 412 9.60 9.55 17.68
CA TYR A 412 10.14 9.83 16.35
C TYR A 412 10.44 11.33 16.16
N GLN A 413 9.53 12.21 16.55
CA GLN A 413 9.70 13.67 16.44
C GLN A 413 10.91 14.17 17.24
N GLU A 414 11.18 13.57 18.41
CA GLU A 414 12.39 13.87 19.20
C GLU A 414 13.67 13.56 18.41
N ALA A 415 13.75 12.38 17.77
CA ALA A 415 14.88 12.01 16.93
C ALA A 415 14.98 12.87 15.67
N ALA A 416 13.84 13.17 15.03
CA ALA A 416 13.76 14.00 13.83
C ALA A 416 14.34 15.40 14.08
N ALA A 417 14.04 16.01 15.22
CA ALA A 417 14.58 17.31 15.61
C ALA A 417 16.12 17.29 15.72
N VAL A 418 16.70 16.20 16.24
CA VAL A 418 18.16 16.05 16.38
C VAL A 418 18.85 15.93 15.03
N VAL A 419 18.37 15.04 14.15
CA VAL A 419 18.94 14.87 12.81
C VAL A 419 18.71 16.10 11.94
N GLY A 420 17.55 16.74 12.05
CA GLY A 420 17.27 18.03 11.40
C GLY A 420 18.31 19.07 11.76
N LYS A 421 18.63 19.21 13.05
CA LYS A 421 19.69 20.12 13.50
C LYS A 421 21.09 19.71 13.03
N LEU A 422 21.42 18.42 13.00
CA LEU A 422 22.69 17.95 12.42
C LEU A 422 22.80 18.30 10.93
N TYR A 423 21.70 18.18 10.19
CA TYR A 423 21.62 18.57 8.78
C TYR A 423 21.81 20.09 8.64
N ASP A 424 21.10 20.90 9.42
CA ASP A 424 21.20 22.36 9.36
C ASP A 424 22.61 22.86 9.73
N ASP A 425 23.23 22.26 10.75
CA ASP A 425 24.61 22.57 11.16
C ASP A 425 25.64 22.09 10.11
N GLY A 426 25.23 21.28 9.13
CA GLY A 426 26.11 20.72 8.11
C GLY A 426 27.05 19.64 8.64
N LEU A 427 26.64 18.96 9.71
CA LEU A 427 27.44 18.00 10.47
C LEU A 427 27.22 16.54 10.06
N LEU A 428 26.24 16.26 9.20
CA LEU A 428 26.07 14.89 8.71
C LEU A 428 27.34 14.43 7.96
N PRO A 429 27.80 13.18 8.15
CA PRO A 429 28.96 12.65 7.44
C PRO A 429 28.84 12.86 5.93
N GLY A 430 29.84 13.50 5.33
CA GLY A 430 29.92 13.72 3.89
C GLY A 430 28.94 14.75 3.34
N GLN A 431 28.17 15.47 4.16
CA GLN A 431 27.11 16.37 3.67
C GLN A 431 27.61 17.43 2.69
N LYS A 432 28.78 18.02 2.97
CA LYS A 432 29.38 19.09 2.15
C LYS A 432 30.46 18.57 1.19
N THR A 433 30.85 17.31 1.28
CA THR A 433 32.04 16.77 0.61
C THR A 433 31.79 15.53 -0.25
N ASN A 434 30.75 14.75 0.04
CA ASN A 434 30.48 13.46 -0.60
C ASN A 434 28.98 13.10 -0.58
N ARG A 435 28.09 14.08 -0.80
CA ARG A 435 26.63 13.88 -0.84
C ARG A 435 26.09 14.14 -2.25
N PRO A 436 26.20 13.18 -3.18
CA PRO A 436 25.73 13.35 -4.55
C PRO A 436 24.20 13.49 -4.62
N ALA A 437 23.72 14.21 -5.63
CA ALA A 437 22.29 14.35 -5.90
C ALA A 437 21.65 12.99 -6.25
N PRO A 438 20.41 12.73 -5.79
CA PRO A 438 19.66 11.55 -6.19
C PRO A 438 19.20 11.63 -7.66
N PRO A 439 18.69 10.54 -8.23
CA PRO A 439 18.01 10.58 -9.52
C PRO A 439 16.82 11.53 -9.48
N LYS A 440 16.59 12.26 -10.58
CA LYS A 440 15.38 13.07 -10.75
C LYS A 440 14.14 12.17 -10.64
N PRO A 441 13.01 12.66 -10.14
CA PRO A 441 12.72 14.06 -9.78
C PRO A 441 13.14 14.45 -8.36
N ASP A 442 13.63 13.50 -7.56
CA ASP A 442 14.10 13.79 -6.21
C ASP A 442 15.30 14.76 -6.22
N SER A 443 15.46 15.50 -5.13
CA SER A 443 16.55 16.47 -4.98
C SER A 443 17.05 16.56 -3.53
N LEU A 444 18.27 17.07 -3.36
CA LEU A 444 18.88 17.31 -2.05
C LEU A 444 18.18 18.41 -1.26
N ASP A 445 17.42 19.28 -1.93
CA ASP A 445 16.70 20.41 -1.31
C ASP A 445 15.51 19.93 -0.47
N SER A 446 15.15 18.65 -0.59
CA SER A 446 14.06 18.03 0.17
C SER A 446 14.40 17.80 1.65
N GLY A 447 15.67 17.96 2.04
CA GLY A 447 16.13 17.84 3.43
C GLY A 447 16.74 16.47 3.77
N PRO A 448 16.92 16.16 5.08
CA PRO A 448 17.34 14.84 5.54
C PRO A 448 16.17 13.84 5.48
N ALA A 449 16.49 12.55 5.64
CA ALA A 449 15.55 11.45 5.80
C ALA A 449 14.41 11.45 4.76
N GLN A 450 14.77 11.35 3.49
CA GLN A 450 13.84 11.33 2.36
C GLN A 450 13.59 9.91 1.89
N PHE A 451 12.37 9.60 1.44
CA PHE A 451 11.97 8.24 1.02
C PHE A 451 12.92 7.62 -0.03
N TYR A 452 13.43 8.42 -0.97
CA TYR A 452 14.38 7.92 -2.00
C TYR A 452 15.62 7.24 -1.40
N GLN A 453 16.00 7.61 -0.17
CA GLN A 453 17.19 7.12 0.52
C GLN A 453 17.06 5.66 0.99
N LEU A 454 15.84 5.11 1.01
CA LEU A 454 15.60 3.69 1.26
C LEU A 454 15.90 2.82 0.03
N MET A 455 15.74 3.39 -1.17
CA MET A 455 15.83 2.67 -2.44
C MET A 455 17.02 3.07 -3.31
N TRP A 456 17.76 4.11 -2.92
CA TRP A 456 18.95 4.56 -3.61
C TRP A 456 19.98 5.13 -2.64
N ALA A 457 21.24 4.77 -2.85
CA ALA A 457 22.36 5.30 -2.08
C ALA A 457 23.60 5.48 -2.96
N LYS A 458 24.30 6.61 -2.78
CA LYS A 458 25.61 6.86 -3.40
C LYS A 458 26.44 7.81 -2.55
N GLY A 459 27.72 7.51 -2.36
CA GLY A 459 28.58 8.29 -1.47
C GLY A 459 28.01 8.29 -0.04
N ASN A 460 27.74 9.47 0.50
CA ASN A 460 27.08 9.69 1.79
C ASN A 460 25.67 10.31 1.64
N ASN A 461 24.97 9.99 0.55
CA ASN A 461 23.53 10.20 0.43
C ASN A 461 22.81 8.83 0.38
N PRO A 462 22.13 8.41 1.45
CA PRO A 462 22.12 9.00 2.81
C PRO A 462 23.42 8.77 3.59
N SER A 463 23.59 9.50 4.70
CA SER A 463 24.52 9.09 5.78
C SER A 463 23.84 8.07 6.70
N VAL A 464 24.56 7.37 7.58
CA VAL A 464 23.94 6.35 8.45
C VAL A 464 22.87 6.94 9.36
N VAL A 465 23.16 8.05 10.06
CA VAL A 465 22.19 8.69 10.98
C VAL A 465 20.97 9.24 10.23
N ASP A 466 21.19 9.70 8.99
CA ASP A 466 20.16 10.21 8.08
C ASP A 466 19.23 9.07 7.62
N ARG A 467 19.80 7.92 7.26
CA ARG A 467 19.06 6.70 6.92
C ARG A 467 18.29 6.14 8.11
N LYS A 468 18.90 6.13 9.30
CA LYS A 468 18.24 5.66 10.52
C LYS A 468 16.97 6.44 10.85
N LEU A 469 16.96 7.75 10.61
CA LEU A 469 15.74 8.53 10.84
C LEU A 469 14.60 8.15 9.89
N ILE A 470 14.87 7.95 8.59
CA ILE A 470 13.80 7.53 7.66
C ILE A 470 13.31 6.12 8.00
N GLU A 471 14.21 5.19 8.37
CA GLU A 471 13.82 3.85 8.85
C GLU A 471 12.95 3.96 10.13
N MET A 472 13.32 4.81 11.09
CA MET A 472 12.55 5.03 12.33
C MET A 472 11.09 5.43 12.07
N GLY A 473 10.85 6.26 11.06
CA GLY A 473 9.53 6.76 10.69
C GLY A 473 8.75 5.81 9.77
N GLU A 474 9.38 5.33 8.70
CA GLU A 474 8.74 4.52 7.66
C GLU A 474 8.60 3.05 8.03
N ASN A 475 9.50 2.53 8.88
CA ASN A 475 9.50 1.13 9.29
C ASN A 475 9.01 0.99 10.73
N GLU A 476 9.82 1.38 11.72
CA GLU A 476 9.54 1.01 13.11
C GLU A 476 8.27 1.68 13.65
N LEU A 477 8.05 2.97 13.37
CA LEU A 477 6.83 3.68 13.77
C LEU A 477 5.59 3.16 13.03
N ALA A 478 5.70 2.85 11.73
CA ALA A 478 4.60 2.26 10.97
C ALA A 478 4.23 0.87 11.51
N LEU A 479 5.22 0.02 11.79
CA LEU A 479 5.00 -1.30 12.37
C LEU A 479 4.46 -1.26 13.81
N LEU A 480 4.83 -0.25 14.61
CA LEU A 480 4.20 0.01 15.91
C LEU A 480 2.69 0.20 15.74
N HIS A 481 2.32 1.11 14.85
CA HIS A 481 0.92 1.43 14.56
C HIS A 481 0.16 0.22 14.03
N VAL A 482 0.71 -0.47 13.02
CA VAL A 482 0.11 -1.67 12.43
C VAL A 482 -0.11 -2.72 13.51
N SER A 483 0.88 -2.98 14.36
CA SER A 483 0.78 -4.02 15.37
C SER A 483 -0.27 -3.73 16.43
N VAL A 484 -0.36 -2.48 16.93
CA VAL A 484 -1.40 -2.12 17.90
C VAL A 484 -2.78 -2.14 17.27
N ALA A 485 -2.90 -1.67 16.01
CA ALA A 485 -4.15 -1.70 15.25
C ALA A 485 -4.66 -3.13 14.97
N HIS A 486 -3.76 -4.10 14.87
CA HIS A 486 -4.09 -5.51 14.57
C HIS A 486 -3.96 -6.44 15.78
N VAL A 487 -3.82 -5.91 17.00
CA VAL A 487 -3.86 -6.70 18.25
C VAL A 487 -2.70 -7.70 18.39
N ASN A 488 -1.52 -7.36 17.87
CA ASN A 488 -0.28 -8.10 18.10
C ASN A 488 0.59 -7.47 19.20
N TYR A 489 0.40 -7.89 20.45
CA TYR A 489 1.09 -7.33 21.63
C TYR A 489 2.61 -7.29 21.48
N GLY A 490 3.23 -8.33 20.94
CA GLY A 490 4.69 -8.38 20.74
C GLY A 490 5.16 -7.38 19.69
N GLY A 491 4.31 -7.06 18.71
CA GLY A 491 4.65 -6.24 17.55
C GLY A 491 4.61 -4.72 17.78
N TRP A 492 4.06 -4.23 18.89
CA TRP A 492 4.22 -2.82 19.27
C TRP A 492 5.10 -2.62 20.50
N THR A 493 5.62 -3.71 21.07
CA THR A 493 6.46 -3.69 22.28
C THR A 493 7.89 -4.15 22.00
N TYR A 494 8.12 -5.46 21.83
CA TYR A 494 9.45 -6.07 21.86
C TYR A 494 10.00 -6.45 20.48
N THR A 495 9.16 -6.93 19.56
CA THR A 495 9.62 -7.57 18.31
C THR A 495 9.69 -6.58 17.15
N THR A 496 8.66 -5.75 17.06
CA THR A 496 8.58 -4.61 16.17
C THR A 496 8.03 -3.44 16.98
N GLY A 497 8.06 -2.22 16.42
CA GLY A 497 7.54 -1.04 17.09
C GLY A 497 8.46 -0.52 18.19
N TRP A 498 8.02 -0.50 19.45
CA TRP A 498 8.62 0.34 20.49
C TRP A 498 10.09 0.05 20.80
N GLU A 499 10.49 -1.20 21.04
CA GLU A 499 11.89 -1.54 21.36
C GLU A 499 12.84 -1.25 20.18
N PRO A 500 12.57 -1.68 18.93
CA PRO A 500 13.38 -1.30 17.79
C PRO A 500 13.43 0.21 17.54
N LEU A 501 12.30 0.91 17.71
CA LEU A 501 12.22 2.37 17.61
C LEU A 501 13.14 3.05 18.63
N LEU A 502 13.20 2.55 19.87
CA LEU A 502 14.13 3.04 20.90
C LEU A 502 15.59 2.69 20.60
N GLY A 503 15.86 1.54 19.97
CA GLY A 503 17.17 1.18 19.45
C GLY A 503 17.66 2.23 18.44
N THR A 504 16.84 2.51 17.42
CA THR A 504 17.14 3.53 16.40
C THR A 504 17.30 4.92 17.00
N TYR A 505 16.44 5.30 17.96
CA TYR A 505 16.61 6.56 18.71
C TYR A 505 17.98 6.64 19.41
N THR A 506 18.40 5.57 20.10
CA THR A 506 19.67 5.53 20.84
C THR A 506 20.85 5.69 19.89
N ASP A 507 20.80 5.04 18.73
CA ASP A 507 21.81 5.17 17.69
C ASP A 507 21.91 6.60 17.15
N ILE A 508 20.79 7.29 16.98
CA ILE A 508 20.74 8.68 16.53
C ILE A 508 21.36 9.60 17.61
N MET A 509 21.03 9.41 18.89
CA MET A 509 21.59 10.21 19.97
C MET A 509 23.10 10.02 20.14
N GLN A 510 23.58 8.78 19.98
CA GLN A 510 25.01 8.49 19.97
C GLN A 510 25.70 9.20 18.81
N ALA A 511 25.14 9.11 17.60
CA ALA A 511 25.70 9.78 16.43
C ALA A 511 25.74 11.31 16.59
N ASP A 512 24.69 11.94 17.14
CA ASP A 512 24.71 13.38 17.44
C ASP A 512 25.85 13.76 18.38
N THR A 513 26.02 13.00 19.46
CA THR A 513 27.10 13.24 20.44
C THR A 513 28.47 13.13 19.78
N GLU A 514 28.75 12.04 19.08
CA GLU A 514 30.04 11.79 18.43
C GLU A 514 30.37 12.84 17.37
N LEU A 515 29.38 13.24 16.55
CA LEU A 515 29.56 14.24 15.50
C LEU A 515 29.85 15.63 16.08
N ARG A 516 29.17 16.01 17.16
CA ARG A 516 29.39 17.29 17.84
C ARG A 516 30.73 17.31 18.59
N GLU A 517 31.10 16.24 19.26
CA GLU A 517 32.41 16.11 19.92
C GLU A 517 33.54 16.21 18.91
N LYS A 518 33.41 15.51 17.77
CA LYS A 518 34.38 15.60 16.67
C LYS A 518 34.47 17.02 16.11
N ALA A 519 33.35 17.70 15.89
CA ALA A 519 33.34 19.09 15.41
C ALA A 519 34.01 20.04 16.42
N ALA A 520 33.74 19.87 17.72
CA ALA A 520 34.38 20.65 18.78
C ALA A 520 35.89 20.39 18.86
N LEU A 521 36.32 19.13 18.70
CA LEU A 521 37.74 18.75 18.66
C LEU A 521 38.43 19.38 17.45
N MET A 522 37.83 19.30 16.25
CA MET A 522 38.38 19.92 15.04
C MET A 522 38.55 21.43 15.21
N LYS A 523 37.54 22.11 15.78
CA LYS A 523 37.63 23.55 16.09
C LYS A 523 38.80 23.88 17.03
N ARG A 524 39.08 23.03 18.02
CA ARG A 524 40.23 23.19 18.92
C ARG A 524 41.56 22.96 18.20
N VAL A 525 41.63 21.97 17.30
CA VAL A 525 42.81 21.72 16.47
C VAL A 525 43.07 22.91 15.56
N ASP A 526 42.04 23.41 14.87
CA ASP A 526 42.14 24.60 14.00
C ASP A 526 42.63 25.83 14.78
N ALA A 527 42.11 26.04 16.00
CA ALA A 527 42.55 27.13 16.87
C ALA A 527 44.02 27.00 17.31
N LEU A 528 44.48 25.77 17.59
CA LEU A 528 45.89 25.50 17.91
C LEU A 528 46.80 25.71 16.70
N GLU A 529 46.38 25.28 15.51
CA GLU A 529 47.13 25.48 14.28
C GLU A 529 47.21 26.96 13.90
N ALA A 530 46.11 27.71 14.04
CA ALA A 530 46.08 29.15 13.85
C ALA A 530 46.93 29.90 14.90
N GLY A 531 46.81 29.51 16.17
CA GLY A 531 47.59 30.08 17.27
C GLY A 531 49.09 29.82 17.14
N LYS A 532 49.49 28.64 16.66
CA LYS A 532 50.90 28.30 16.39
C LYS A 532 51.45 29.07 15.20
N ARG A 533 50.64 29.33 14.16
CA ARG A 533 51.01 30.24 13.06
C ARG A 533 51.21 31.67 13.56
N ALA A 534 50.35 32.15 14.47
CA ALA A 534 50.46 33.48 15.06
C ALA A 534 51.65 33.60 16.05
N SER A 535 51.91 32.59 16.88
CA SER A 535 52.98 32.64 17.91
C SER A 535 54.38 32.45 17.35
N LEU A 536 54.52 31.81 16.19
CA LEU A 536 55.83 31.63 15.55
C LEU A 536 56.24 32.81 14.66
N GLY A 537 55.34 33.77 14.36
CA GLY A 537 55.65 34.89 13.46
C GLY A 537 56.07 34.43 12.05
N ILE A 538 55.70 33.22 11.67
CA ILE A 538 56.13 32.57 10.44
C ILE A 538 55.12 32.92 9.34
N ASN A 539 55.42 33.97 8.57
CA ASN A 539 54.73 34.31 7.33
C ASN A 539 55.51 33.69 6.16
N LEU A 540 55.29 32.40 5.85
CA LEU A 540 56.01 31.68 4.77
C LEU A 540 55.37 31.97 3.41
N ASP A 541 55.58 33.18 2.91
CA ASP A 541 55.08 33.60 1.61
C ASP A 541 56.00 33.19 0.45
N THR A 542 57.18 32.61 0.74
CA THR A 542 58.12 32.17 -0.31
C THR A 542 58.53 30.70 -0.17
N PHE A 543 58.78 30.05 -1.32
CA PHE A 543 59.11 28.63 -1.43
C PHE A 543 60.41 28.25 -0.72
N GLU A 544 61.36 29.17 -0.64
CA GLU A 544 62.69 28.97 -0.03
C GLU A 544 62.60 28.84 1.50
N GLU A 545 61.64 29.54 2.10
CA GLU A 545 61.41 29.58 3.55
C GLU A 545 60.77 28.28 4.08
N LYS A 546 59.99 27.57 3.25
CA LYS A 546 59.42 26.25 3.55
C LYS A 546 60.47 25.13 3.58
N VAL A 547 61.60 25.30 2.88
CA VAL A 547 62.70 24.33 2.83
C VAL A 547 63.61 24.44 4.07
N ALA A 548 63.78 25.64 4.63
CA ALA A 548 64.59 25.85 5.83
C ALA A 548 63.98 25.21 7.10
N VAL A 549 62.65 25.25 7.25
CA VAL A 549 61.94 24.68 8.41
C VAL A 549 61.90 23.14 8.37
N SER A 550 61.84 22.55 7.17
CA SER A 550 61.91 21.09 7.00
C SER A 550 63.32 20.52 7.23
N GLY A 551 64.37 21.30 6.98
CA GLY A 551 65.75 20.94 7.30
C GLY A 551 66.07 20.85 8.80
N LEU A 552 65.48 21.72 9.63
CA LEU A 552 65.68 21.70 11.09
C LEU A 552 64.89 20.57 11.78
N GLY A 553 63.70 20.22 11.29
CA GLY A 553 62.89 19.11 11.82
C GLY A 553 63.51 17.73 11.55
N GLY A 554 64.20 17.56 10.41
CA GLY A 554 64.91 16.33 10.07
C GLY A 554 66.09 16.03 11.01
N MET A 555 66.76 17.08 11.53
CA MET A 555 67.95 16.92 12.38
C MET A 555 67.62 16.56 13.84
N MET A 556 66.43 16.90 14.34
CA MET A 556 65.96 16.48 15.67
C MET A 556 65.42 15.04 15.71
N LEU A 557 64.88 14.53 14.60
CA LEU A 557 64.40 13.14 14.53
C LEU A 557 65.55 12.12 14.44
N LEU A 558 66.68 12.50 13.84
CA LEU A 558 67.85 11.63 13.71
C LEU A 558 68.62 11.44 15.04
N THR A 559 68.59 12.43 15.94
CA THR A 559 69.24 12.33 17.26
C THR A 559 68.42 11.51 18.27
N GLY A 560 67.08 11.54 18.19
CA GLY A 560 66.20 10.70 19.02
C GLY A 560 66.19 9.21 18.64
N GLY A 561 66.32 8.90 17.34
CA GLY A 561 66.33 7.52 16.83
C GLY A 561 67.56 6.69 17.26
N LEU A 562 68.73 7.33 17.40
CA LEU A 562 69.98 6.66 17.78
C LEU A 562 70.05 6.28 19.28
N LEU A 563 69.33 6.99 20.16
CA LEU A 563 69.26 6.68 21.59
C LEU A 563 68.27 5.54 21.92
N GLY A 564 67.20 5.38 21.13
CA GLY A 564 66.20 4.32 21.32
C GLY A 564 66.68 2.93 20.89
N TRP A 565 67.56 2.84 19.88
CA TRP A 565 68.00 1.56 19.31
C TRP A 565 68.98 0.80 20.22
N ARG A 566 69.74 1.49 21.08
CA ARG A 566 70.65 0.84 22.05
C ARG A 566 69.94 0.18 23.24
N ARG A 567 68.71 0.57 23.58
CA ARG A 567 67.96 -0.01 24.72
C ARG A 567 67.23 -1.32 24.39
N ARG A 568 66.92 -1.59 23.11
CA ARG A 568 66.07 -2.72 22.70
C ARG A 568 66.79 -4.06 22.55
N LYS A 569 68.13 -4.08 22.52
CA LYS A 569 68.92 -5.33 22.38
C LYS A 569 69.11 -6.14 23.69
N SER A 570 68.68 -5.62 24.84
CA SER A 570 68.89 -6.28 26.15
C SER A 570 67.69 -7.08 26.68
N ALA A 571 66.52 -7.05 26.03
CA ALA A 571 65.29 -7.57 26.62
C ALA A 571 64.71 -8.84 25.96
N ASN A 572 65.28 -9.31 24.85
CA ASN A 572 64.69 -10.39 24.04
C ASN A 572 65.41 -11.75 24.18
N SER A 573 65.83 -12.11 25.39
CA SER A 573 66.28 -13.46 25.72
C SER A 573 65.57 -13.98 26.97
N ARG A 574 64.34 -14.49 26.81
CA ARG A 574 63.71 -15.49 27.69
C ARG A 574 62.29 -15.83 27.20
N GLY A 575 62.10 -17.10 26.80
CA GLY A 575 60.85 -17.83 27.00
C GLY A 575 59.98 -18.09 25.77
N GLU A 576 60.37 -19.05 24.93
CA GLU A 576 59.45 -19.85 24.11
C GLU A 576 59.38 -21.28 24.66
N SER A 577 58.18 -21.76 24.98
CA SER A 577 57.80 -23.17 24.87
C SER A 577 56.27 -23.28 24.91
N GLN A 578 55.67 -23.55 23.76
CA GLN A 578 54.31 -24.09 23.62
C GLN A 578 54.38 -25.62 23.72
N GLU A 579 53.46 -26.23 24.45
CA GLU A 579 52.99 -27.60 24.20
C GLU A 579 51.57 -27.52 23.61
N PRO A 580 51.19 -28.42 22.68
CA PRO A 580 49.83 -28.53 22.17
C PRO A 580 49.13 -29.77 22.72
N LEU A 581 47.87 -29.66 23.16
CA LEU A 581 46.98 -30.81 23.30
C LEU A 581 45.52 -30.42 22.99
N GLU A 582 44.98 -31.22 22.06
CA GLU A 582 43.60 -31.71 21.85
C GLU A 582 42.38 -30.77 21.96
#